data_AF-A0A2U0SCN5-F1
#
_entry.id   AF-A0A2U0SCN5-F1
#
_cell.length_a   1.000
_cell.length_b   1.000
_cell.length_c   1.000
_cell.angle_alpha   90.00
_cell.angle_beta   90.00
_cell.angle_gamma   90.00
#
_symmetry.space_group_name_H-M   'P 1'
#
loop_
_entity.id
_entity.type
_entity.pdbx_description
1 polymer ?
#
loop_
_entity_poly.entity_id
_entity_poly.type
_entity_poly.pdbx_seq_one_letter_code
_entity_poly.pdbx_strand_id
1 'polypeptide(L)'
;MHARTQAEIFRAYFGANRGIAERVGLTGREMMRSLLVAGCLLALTGVAHAQDRPEPPRPRGLFISPMGEPFRGQPDGKAPQDAWFDGADANHDGALTLDEFRDDAARWFKVLDRKGDGEIDPGDIEVYETVLAPEARGGGYETGGPTMGSDGQVKAADVGSTRVLSGLARFNYLGSPEPVTAADSSLNGGVSMIEFMAAAKRRFDLLDTDHDGRITRQELPELRAGGKRRGRR
;
A
#
# COMPACT_ATOMS: atom_id res chain seq x y z
N MET A 1 35.07 11.81 -9.51
CA MET A 1 34.94 13.16 -10.11
C MET A 1 34.28 12.99 -11.48
N HIS A 2 33.09 13.43 -11.84
CA HIS A 2 32.05 14.24 -11.21
C HIS A 2 30.71 13.77 -11.78
N ALA A 3 29.78 13.41 -10.90
CA ALA A 3 28.39 13.83 -10.90
C ALA A 3 27.79 14.31 -12.24
N ARG A 4 27.16 13.40 -12.99
CA ARG A 4 26.11 13.76 -13.95
C ARG A 4 24.80 13.84 -13.18
N THR A 5 24.36 15.07 -12.97
CA THR A 5 23.23 15.45 -12.12
C THR A 5 21.91 14.91 -12.70
N GLN A 6 21.04 14.37 -11.85
CA GLN A 6 19.71 13.81 -12.17
C GLN A 6 18.73 14.79 -12.85
N ALA A 7 19.14 16.03 -13.10
CA ALA A 7 18.36 17.03 -13.83
C ALA A 7 18.28 16.79 -15.35
N GLU A 8 19.21 16.04 -15.95
CA GLU A 8 19.19 15.78 -17.40
C GLU A 8 18.26 14.64 -17.82
N ILE A 9 18.03 13.66 -16.95
CA ILE A 9 17.11 12.53 -17.22
C ILE A 9 15.64 13.01 -17.13
N PHE A 10 15.35 13.95 -16.21
CA PHE A 10 14.01 14.54 -16.08
C PHE A 10 13.62 15.43 -17.29
N ARG A 11 14.61 15.98 -18.01
CA ARG A 11 14.38 16.83 -19.19
C ARG A 11 14.00 16.05 -20.45
N ALA A 12 14.33 14.76 -20.52
CA ALA A 12 13.95 13.88 -21.62
C ALA A 12 12.49 13.38 -21.50
N TYR A 13 11.92 13.37 -20.29
CA TYR A 13 10.59 12.81 -20.04
C TYR A 13 9.43 13.83 -20.14
N PHE A 14 9.71 15.14 -20.06
CA PHE A 14 8.70 16.22 -20.20
C PHE A 14 8.87 17.07 -21.48
N GLY A 15 9.54 16.53 -22.49
CA GLY A 15 9.90 17.23 -23.74
C GLY A 15 8.85 17.22 -24.85
N ALA A 16 7.61 16.78 -24.60
CA ALA A 16 6.60 16.57 -25.65
C ALA A 16 5.38 17.49 -25.54
N ASN A 17 5.54 18.75 -25.11
CA ASN A 17 4.47 19.76 -25.19
C ASN A 17 4.97 21.22 -25.26
N ARG A 18 5.81 21.53 -26.26
CA ARG A 18 6.03 22.92 -26.71
C ARG A 18 5.94 23.03 -28.23
N GLY A 19 4.78 22.67 -28.77
CA GLY A 19 4.36 22.93 -30.14
C GLY A 19 3.31 24.04 -30.26
N ILE A 20 3.26 24.97 -29.29
CA ILE A 20 2.23 26.02 -29.22
C ILE A 20 2.80 27.35 -28.69
N ALA A 21 3.96 27.75 -29.21
CA ALA A 21 4.48 29.12 -29.03
C ALA A 21 5.14 29.68 -30.30
N GLU A 22 4.87 29.07 -31.46
CA GLU A 22 5.32 29.55 -32.78
C GLU A 22 4.25 30.44 -33.45
N ARG A 23 3.42 31.13 -32.66
CA ARG A 23 2.31 31.97 -33.16
C ARG A 23 2.14 33.34 -32.49
N VAL A 24 3.17 33.85 -31.80
CA VAL A 24 3.16 35.25 -31.35
C VAL A 24 4.56 35.83 -31.57
N GLY A 25 4.80 36.34 -32.79
CA GLY A 25 6.07 36.98 -33.16
C GLY A 25 6.29 38.27 -32.38
N LEU A 26 7.00 38.17 -31.26
CA LEU A 26 7.41 39.32 -30.45
C LEU A 26 8.94 39.35 -30.36
N THR A 27 9.50 40.18 -31.23
CA THR A 27 10.92 40.50 -31.39
C THR A 27 11.46 41.34 -30.23
N GLY A 28 12.38 40.75 -29.45
CA GLY A 28 13.74 41.25 -29.16
C GLY A 28 14.07 42.70 -28.75
N ARG A 29 13.13 43.63 -28.51
CA ARG A 29 13.48 45.06 -28.32
C ARG A 29 12.72 45.80 -27.22
N GLU A 30 12.28 45.12 -26.16
CA GLU A 30 11.63 45.81 -25.01
C GLU A 30 12.14 45.31 -23.64
N MET A 31 13.22 44.53 -23.61
CA MET A 31 13.97 44.19 -22.38
C MET A 31 14.88 45.34 -21.93
N MET A 32 14.37 46.56 -21.75
CA MET A 32 15.18 47.63 -21.14
C MET A 32 14.36 48.85 -20.69
N ARG A 33 13.20 48.70 -20.05
CA ARG A 33 12.55 49.85 -19.38
C ARG A 33 11.96 49.49 -18.03
N SER A 34 12.65 49.99 -17.01
CA SER A 34 12.06 50.50 -15.77
C SER A 34 11.82 49.50 -14.64
N LEU A 35 12.93 49.14 -13.99
CA LEU A 35 12.98 48.94 -12.54
C LEU A 35 12.73 50.28 -11.81
N LEU A 36 12.14 50.19 -10.61
CA LEU A 36 12.01 51.16 -9.50
C LEU A 36 10.72 52.01 -9.41
N VAL A 37 9.75 51.52 -8.63
CA VAL A 37 9.26 52.22 -7.43
C VAL A 37 9.08 51.17 -6.32
N ALA A 38 9.81 51.37 -5.22
CA ALA A 38 9.76 50.56 -4.01
C ALA A 38 8.88 51.24 -2.95
N GLY A 39 8.17 50.42 -2.17
CA GLY A 39 7.85 50.72 -0.77
C GLY A 39 6.37 50.97 -0.44
N CYS A 40 5.68 49.99 0.14
CA CYS A 40 5.06 50.17 1.45
C CYS A 40 4.75 48.82 2.13
N LEU A 41 5.14 48.75 3.40
CA LEU A 41 5.21 47.60 4.28
C LEU A 41 3.85 47.28 4.94
N LEU A 42 3.55 45.98 5.07
CA LEU A 42 2.83 45.29 6.16
C LEU A 42 1.54 45.89 6.77
N ALA A 43 0.41 45.20 6.56
CA ALA A 43 -0.59 44.99 7.60
C ALA A 43 -1.07 43.52 7.57
N LEU A 44 -0.66 42.79 8.60
CA LEU A 44 -1.17 41.48 9.00
C LEU A 44 -2.64 41.60 9.39
N THR A 45 -3.53 40.95 8.64
CA THR A 45 -4.71 40.30 9.22
C THR A 45 -4.89 38.96 8.53
N GLY A 46 -4.09 37.99 8.98
CA GLY A 46 -4.46 36.59 8.85
C GLY A 46 -5.62 36.32 9.80
N VAL A 47 -6.84 36.29 9.29
CA VAL A 47 -7.78 35.27 9.74
C VAL A 47 -7.59 34.16 8.74
N ALA A 48 -6.81 33.16 9.14
CA ALA A 48 -6.90 31.85 8.56
C ALA A 48 -8.38 31.45 8.69
N HIS A 49 -9.15 31.61 7.62
CA HIS A 49 -10.27 30.72 7.42
C HIS A 49 -9.62 29.34 7.35
N ALA A 50 -9.71 28.61 8.46
CA ALA A 50 -9.78 27.16 8.41
C ALA A 50 -10.97 26.87 7.48
N GLN A 51 -10.71 26.87 6.18
CA GLN A 51 -11.57 26.18 5.26
C GLN A 51 -11.50 24.75 5.76
N ASP A 52 -12.63 24.24 6.24
CA ASP A 52 -12.92 22.81 6.25
C ASP A 52 -12.62 22.31 4.84
N ARG A 53 -11.35 22.00 4.59
CA ARG A 53 -10.95 21.23 3.43
C ARG A 53 -11.68 19.92 3.68
N PRO A 54 -12.60 19.49 2.80
CA PRO A 54 -13.18 18.17 2.95
C PRO A 54 -12.01 17.21 3.14
N GLU A 55 -11.97 16.50 4.27
CA GLU A 55 -10.97 15.46 4.49
C GLU A 55 -10.92 14.65 3.19
N PRO A 56 -9.74 14.42 2.59
CA PRO A 56 -9.66 13.53 1.45
C PRO A 56 -10.41 12.25 1.86
N PRO A 57 -11.36 11.77 1.04
CA PRO A 57 -12.22 10.67 1.43
C PRO A 57 -11.34 9.54 1.97
N ARG A 58 -11.58 9.16 3.23
CA ARG A 58 -10.76 8.13 3.88
C ARG A 58 -10.79 6.89 2.98
N PRO A 59 -9.63 6.30 2.64
CA PRO A 59 -9.58 5.12 1.79
C PRO A 59 -10.58 4.09 2.29
N ARG A 60 -11.45 3.62 1.39
CA ARG A 60 -12.49 2.65 1.74
C ARG A 60 -11.86 1.28 1.88
N GLY A 61 -11.33 1.01 3.07
CA GLY A 61 -10.73 -0.29 3.41
C GLY A 61 -9.27 -0.44 2.97
N LEU A 62 -8.57 -1.31 3.68
CA LEU A 62 -7.24 -1.81 3.36
C LEU A 62 -7.38 -3.30 3.10
N PHE A 63 -6.79 -3.75 2.00
CA PHE A 63 -6.54 -5.15 1.72
C PHE A 63 -5.05 -5.34 1.57
N ILE A 64 -4.55 -6.47 2.05
CA ILE A 64 -3.17 -6.90 1.87
C ILE A 64 -3.22 -8.17 1.05
N SER A 65 -2.54 -8.17 -0.10
CA SER A 65 -2.48 -9.35 -0.97
C SER A 65 -1.88 -10.54 -0.22
N PRO A 66 -2.09 -11.79 -0.70
CA PRO A 66 -1.45 -12.95 -0.11
C PRO A 66 0.08 -12.83 0.00
N MET A 67 0.71 -12.01 -0.85
CA MET A 67 2.16 -11.76 -0.84
C MET A 67 2.58 -10.49 -0.10
N GLY A 68 1.63 -9.77 0.50
CA GLY A 68 1.91 -8.60 1.34
C GLY A 68 1.80 -7.26 0.64
N GLU A 69 1.36 -7.19 -0.61
CA GLU A 69 1.18 -5.90 -1.28
C GLU A 69 -0.06 -5.18 -0.71
N PRO A 70 0.06 -3.90 -0.31
CA PRO A 70 -1.04 -3.14 0.25
C PRO A 70 -1.90 -2.49 -0.83
N PHE A 71 -3.18 -2.84 -0.84
CA PHE A 71 -4.23 -2.25 -1.68
C PHE A 71 -5.16 -1.40 -0.82
N ARG A 72 -5.27 -0.11 -1.16
CA ARG A 72 -6.12 0.84 -0.43
C ARG A 72 -7.30 1.24 -1.30
N GLY A 73 -8.50 1.26 -0.70
CA GLY A 73 -9.72 1.60 -1.43
C GLY A 73 -9.65 3.01 -2.01
N GLN A 74 -9.94 3.14 -3.30
CA GLN A 74 -9.92 4.41 -4.01
C GLN A 74 -11.27 5.12 -3.91
N PRO A 75 -11.33 6.45 -4.12
CA PRO A 75 -12.58 7.21 -4.08
C PRO A 75 -13.60 6.78 -5.16
N ASP A 76 -13.12 6.14 -6.23
CA ASP A 76 -13.93 5.58 -7.32
C ASP A 76 -14.84 4.42 -6.89
N GLY A 77 -14.61 3.85 -5.70
CA GLY A 77 -15.46 2.85 -5.08
C GLY A 77 -15.12 1.39 -5.38
N LYS A 78 -14.04 1.09 -6.12
CA LYS A 78 -13.60 -0.31 -6.29
C LYS A 78 -13.06 -0.84 -4.96
N ALA A 79 -13.49 -2.04 -4.58
CA ALA A 79 -12.99 -2.67 -3.36
C ALA A 79 -11.51 -3.07 -3.57
N PRO A 80 -10.61 -2.80 -2.61
CA PRO A 80 -9.18 -2.99 -2.82
C PRO A 80 -8.77 -4.44 -3.10
N GLN A 81 -9.51 -5.43 -2.59
CA GLN A 81 -9.28 -6.83 -2.93
C GLN A 81 -9.66 -7.17 -4.39
N ASP A 82 -10.65 -6.49 -4.96
CA ASP A 82 -10.98 -6.64 -6.37
C ASP A 82 -9.91 -6.01 -7.26
N ALA A 83 -9.32 -4.89 -6.81
CA ALA A 83 -8.20 -4.26 -7.51
C ALA A 83 -6.95 -5.16 -7.56
N TRP A 84 -6.67 -5.90 -6.48
CA TRP A 84 -5.63 -6.91 -6.48
C TRP A 84 -5.95 -8.04 -7.45
N PHE A 85 -7.14 -8.63 -7.36
CA PHE A 85 -7.52 -9.77 -8.21
C PHE A 85 -7.42 -9.40 -9.69
N ASP A 86 -7.95 -8.24 -10.09
CA ASP A 86 -7.87 -7.76 -11.48
C ASP A 86 -6.44 -7.53 -11.97
N GLY A 87 -5.53 -7.14 -11.05
CA GLY A 87 -4.13 -6.93 -11.38
C GLY A 87 -3.34 -8.23 -11.50
N ALA A 88 -3.72 -9.26 -10.72
CA ALA A 88 -3.13 -10.59 -10.78
C ALA A 88 -3.69 -11.42 -11.95
N ASP A 89 -4.97 -11.26 -12.30
CA ASP A 89 -5.65 -11.95 -13.40
C ASP A 89 -5.24 -11.30 -14.73
N ALA A 90 -4.04 -11.63 -15.20
CA ALA A 90 -3.41 -10.99 -16.34
C ALA A 90 -4.16 -11.24 -17.66
N ASN A 91 -4.77 -12.42 -17.80
CA ASN A 91 -5.53 -12.77 -18.99
C ASN A 91 -7.02 -12.35 -18.92
N HIS A 92 -7.49 -11.93 -17.74
CA HIS A 92 -8.85 -11.48 -17.46
C HIS A 92 -9.94 -12.54 -17.72
N ASP A 93 -9.64 -13.82 -17.46
CA ASP A 93 -10.60 -14.92 -17.57
C ASP A 93 -11.45 -15.13 -16.30
N GLY A 94 -11.17 -14.35 -15.24
CA GLY A 94 -11.89 -14.37 -13.98
C GLY A 94 -11.36 -15.40 -12.98
N ALA A 95 -10.23 -16.06 -13.27
CA ALA A 95 -9.61 -17.05 -12.41
C ALA A 95 -8.08 -16.89 -12.40
N LEU A 96 -7.47 -16.91 -11.21
CA LEU A 96 -6.02 -16.86 -11.11
C LEU A 96 -5.43 -18.25 -11.25
N THR A 97 -4.57 -18.45 -12.24
CA THR A 97 -3.71 -19.63 -12.30
C THR A 97 -2.50 -19.50 -11.38
N LEU A 98 -1.83 -20.62 -11.08
CA LEU A 98 -0.59 -20.59 -10.29
C LEU A 98 0.50 -19.71 -10.94
N ASP A 99 0.57 -19.69 -12.28
CA ASP A 99 1.58 -18.90 -12.99
C ASP A 99 1.29 -17.40 -12.87
N GLU A 100 0.03 -16.98 -13.03
CA GLU A 100 -0.38 -15.59 -12.81
C GLU A 100 -0.15 -15.14 -11.36
N PHE A 101 -0.46 -16.01 -10.40
CA PHE A 101 -0.21 -15.75 -8.99
C PHE A 101 1.29 -15.59 -8.68
N ARG A 102 2.14 -16.38 -9.33
CA ARG A 102 3.61 -16.28 -9.22
C ARG A 102 4.14 -15.04 -9.92
N ASP A 103 3.59 -14.67 -11.06
CA ASP A 103 3.98 -13.46 -11.78
C ASP A 103 3.65 -12.20 -10.97
N ASP A 104 2.48 -12.17 -10.33
CA ASP A 104 2.11 -11.12 -9.37
C ASP A 104 3.09 -11.05 -8.20
N ALA A 105 3.42 -12.20 -7.60
CA ALA A 105 4.42 -12.30 -6.54
C ALA A 105 5.80 -11.81 -7.00
N ALA A 106 6.24 -12.18 -8.20
CA ALA A 106 7.54 -11.80 -8.74
C ALA A 106 7.61 -10.29 -9.07
N ARG A 107 6.50 -9.71 -9.54
CA ARG A 107 6.35 -8.25 -9.70
C ARG A 107 6.51 -7.56 -8.36
N TRP A 108 5.83 -8.03 -7.33
CA TRP A 108 5.89 -7.42 -6.00
C TRP A 108 7.28 -7.59 -5.35
N PHE A 109 7.92 -8.75 -5.50
CA PHE A 109 9.29 -8.98 -5.03
C PHE A 109 10.25 -7.90 -5.53
N LYS A 110 10.18 -7.53 -6.81
CA LYS A 110 11.03 -6.48 -7.39
C LYS A 110 10.79 -5.09 -6.81
N VAL A 111 9.60 -4.84 -6.24
CA VAL A 111 9.31 -3.58 -5.54
C VAL A 111 9.92 -3.59 -4.13
N LEU A 112 9.92 -4.76 -3.48
CA LEU A 112 10.49 -4.95 -2.15
C LEU A 112 12.02 -4.99 -2.18
N ASP A 113 12.64 -5.72 -3.12
CA ASP A 113 14.09 -5.77 -3.34
C ASP A 113 14.57 -4.47 -4.00
N ARG A 114 14.71 -3.42 -3.18
CA ARG A 114 15.04 -2.07 -3.67
C ARG A 114 16.47 -1.96 -4.15
N LYS A 115 17.36 -2.81 -3.62
CA LYS A 115 18.76 -2.87 -4.04
C LYS A 115 18.92 -3.65 -5.34
N GLY A 116 17.99 -4.55 -5.65
CA GLY A 116 18.05 -5.42 -6.82
C GLY A 116 19.12 -6.50 -6.68
N ASP A 117 19.40 -6.95 -5.46
CA ASP A 117 20.42 -7.97 -5.18
C ASP A 117 19.84 -9.39 -5.07
N GLY A 118 18.53 -9.54 -5.26
CA GLY A 118 17.84 -10.82 -5.27
C GLY A 118 17.39 -11.30 -3.89
N GLU A 119 17.51 -10.45 -2.86
CA GLU A 119 17.12 -10.75 -1.48
C GLU A 119 16.38 -9.56 -0.87
N ILE A 120 15.24 -9.83 -0.23
CA ILE A 120 14.56 -8.82 0.61
C ILE A 120 15.23 -8.86 1.98
N ASP A 121 16.02 -7.85 2.29
CA ASP A 121 16.80 -7.79 3.52
C ASP A 121 16.07 -6.99 4.64
N PRO A 122 16.63 -6.94 5.87
CA PRO A 122 16.01 -6.16 6.96
C PRO A 122 15.77 -4.68 6.65
N GLY A 123 16.60 -4.06 5.81
CA GLY A 123 16.42 -2.67 5.38
C GLY A 123 15.27 -2.51 4.40
N ASP A 124 15.05 -3.48 3.52
CA ASP A 124 13.87 -3.54 2.66
C ASP A 124 12.59 -3.77 3.47
N ILE A 125 12.62 -4.66 4.46
CA ILE A 125 11.52 -4.88 5.42
C ILE A 125 11.20 -3.60 6.20
N GLU A 126 12.21 -2.86 6.66
CA GLU A 126 11.98 -1.62 7.40
C GLU A 126 11.17 -0.61 6.57
N VAL A 127 11.50 -0.48 5.28
CA VAL A 127 10.77 0.38 4.33
C VAL A 127 9.39 -0.15 4.03
N TYR A 128 9.24 -1.46 3.86
CA TYR A 128 7.94 -2.09 3.72
C TYR A 128 7.02 -1.72 4.90
N GLU A 129 7.48 -1.91 6.13
CA GLU A 129 6.71 -1.65 7.34
C GLU A 129 6.56 -0.16 7.68
N THR A 130 7.35 0.77 7.11
CA THR A 130 7.27 2.23 7.42
C THR A 130 6.49 2.98 6.35
N VAL A 131 6.69 2.60 5.08
CA VAL A 131 6.27 3.39 3.92
C VAL A 131 5.17 2.68 3.15
N LEU A 132 5.35 1.40 2.82
CA LEU A 132 4.41 0.69 1.96
C LEU A 132 3.18 0.23 2.74
N ALA A 133 3.40 -0.41 3.89
CA ALA A 133 2.40 -0.94 4.80
C ALA A 133 2.66 -0.48 6.26
N PRO A 134 2.59 0.83 6.56
CA PRO A 134 2.69 1.35 7.94
C PRO A 134 1.68 0.72 8.91
N GLU A 135 0.56 0.18 8.39
CA GLU A 135 -0.46 -0.52 9.15
C GLU A 135 0.04 -1.84 9.78
N ALA A 136 1.15 -2.40 9.30
CA ALA A 136 1.83 -3.54 9.93
C ALA A 136 2.29 -3.18 11.35
N ARG A 137 2.93 -2.02 11.50
CA ARG A 137 3.35 -1.47 12.81
C ARG A 137 2.18 -0.94 13.64
N GLY A 138 1.11 -0.51 12.99
CA GLY A 138 -0.13 0.00 13.59
C GLY A 138 -0.98 -1.05 14.31
N GLY A 139 -0.56 -2.32 14.36
CA GLY A 139 -1.19 -3.39 15.15
C GLY A 139 -1.12 -3.20 16.69
N GLY A 140 -0.88 -1.99 17.17
CA GLY A 140 -0.97 -1.66 18.59
C GLY A 140 -2.43 -1.52 19.01
N TYR A 141 -2.91 -2.46 19.84
CA TYR A 141 -3.88 -2.21 20.91
C TYR A 141 -4.98 -1.14 20.66
N GLU A 142 -5.65 -1.13 19.49
CA GLU A 142 -6.82 -0.28 19.29
C GLU A 142 -7.98 -0.78 20.16
N THR A 143 -8.04 -0.28 21.40
CA THR A 143 -9.25 -0.10 22.21
C THR A 143 -10.20 -1.32 22.24
N GLY A 144 -9.67 -2.47 22.64
CA GLY A 144 -10.48 -3.68 22.81
C GLY A 144 -9.77 -4.89 23.43
N GLY A 145 -8.61 -4.71 24.07
CA GLY A 145 -8.09 -5.74 24.99
C GLY A 145 -8.99 -5.83 26.24
N PRO A 146 -9.04 -6.97 26.95
CA PRO A 146 -9.87 -7.10 28.14
C PRO A 146 -9.59 -5.93 29.06
N THR A 147 -10.60 -5.11 29.33
CA THR A 147 -10.50 -4.11 30.39
C THR A 147 -10.17 -4.86 31.66
N MET A 148 -8.97 -4.64 32.20
CA MET A 148 -8.67 -4.99 33.58
C MET A 148 -9.77 -4.39 34.43
N GLY A 149 -10.63 -5.26 35.00
CA GLY A 149 -11.53 -4.82 36.05
C GLY A 149 -10.70 -4.19 37.16
N SER A 150 -11.26 -3.23 37.88
CA SER A 150 -10.62 -2.62 39.05
C SER A 150 -10.24 -3.64 40.14
N ASP A 151 -10.65 -4.89 39.99
CA ASP A 151 -10.41 -6.07 40.83
C ASP A 151 -9.29 -6.99 40.31
N GLY A 152 -8.64 -6.66 39.20
CA GLY A 152 -7.52 -7.42 38.66
C GLY A 152 -7.90 -8.76 38.01
N GLN A 153 -9.19 -9.02 37.77
CA GLN A 153 -9.65 -10.29 37.20
C GLN A 153 -10.04 -10.16 35.72
N VAL A 154 -9.48 -11.04 34.89
CA VAL A 154 -9.91 -11.24 33.50
C VAL A 154 -11.03 -12.28 33.46
N LYS A 155 -12.16 -11.96 32.83
CA LYS A 155 -13.25 -12.94 32.66
C LYS A 155 -12.85 -13.93 31.57
N ALA A 156 -12.97 -15.22 31.83
CA ALA A 156 -12.62 -16.28 30.88
C ALA A 156 -13.33 -16.16 29.50
N ALA A 157 -14.49 -15.47 29.44
CA ALA A 157 -15.19 -15.18 28.20
C ALA A 157 -14.45 -14.18 27.27
N ASP A 158 -13.57 -13.35 27.83
CA ASP A 158 -12.75 -12.38 27.08
C ASP A 158 -11.43 -13.00 26.57
N VAL A 159 -11.05 -14.17 27.08
CA VAL A 159 -9.83 -14.91 26.69
C VAL A 159 -10.05 -15.75 25.42
N GLY A 160 -11.32 -15.99 25.03
CA GLY A 160 -11.67 -16.90 23.92
C GLY A 160 -12.32 -16.26 22.68
N SER A 161 -12.78 -15.01 22.74
CA SER A 161 -13.70 -14.47 21.71
C SER A 161 -13.09 -13.49 20.71
N THR A 162 -11.81 -13.15 20.87
CA THR A 162 -11.10 -12.30 19.92
C THR A 162 -9.71 -12.91 19.73
N ARG A 163 -9.50 -13.71 18.68
CA ARG A 163 -8.16 -13.75 18.07
C ARG A 163 -7.86 -12.30 17.74
N VAL A 164 -7.07 -11.64 18.57
CA VAL A 164 -6.55 -10.32 18.27
C VAL A 164 -5.69 -10.52 17.04
N LEU A 165 -6.26 -10.30 15.85
CA LEU A 165 -5.56 -10.33 14.58
C LEU A 165 -4.62 -9.12 14.59
N SER A 166 -3.40 -9.35 15.09
CA SER A 166 -2.33 -8.37 15.17
C SER A 166 -1.71 -8.15 13.79
N GLY A 167 -1.12 -6.96 13.58
CA GLY A 167 -0.51 -6.58 12.31
C GLY A 167 -1.48 -6.66 11.14
N LEU A 168 -0.99 -7.18 10.00
CA LEU A 168 -1.73 -7.22 8.74
C LEU A 168 -2.77 -8.35 8.64
N ALA A 169 -2.84 -9.23 9.64
CA ALA A 169 -3.68 -10.42 9.64
C ALA A 169 -5.18 -10.13 9.41
N ARG A 170 -5.67 -8.96 9.83
CA ARG A 170 -7.07 -8.56 9.65
C ARG A 170 -7.41 -8.10 8.24
N PHE A 171 -6.40 -7.89 7.39
CA PHE A 171 -6.53 -7.28 6.07
C PHE A 171 -6.21 -8.23 4.92
N ASN A 172 -5.85 -9.50 5.19
CA ASN A 172 -5.56 -10.50 4.15
C ASN A 172 -6.35 -11.79 4.35
N TYR A 173 -6.49 -12.55 3.26
CA TYR A 173 -7.25 -13.80 3.24
C TYR A 173 -6.70 -14.89 4.16
N LEU A 174 -5.38 -14.89 4.39
CA LEU A 174 -4.69 -15.96 5.11
C LEU A 174 -4.46 -15.66 6.59
N GLY A 175 -4.90 -14.50 7.08
CA GLY A 175 -4.68 -14.09 8.47
C GLY A 175 -3.20 -13.94 8.83
N SER A 176 -2.32 -13.72 7.84
CA SER A 176 -0.87 -13.60 8.09
C SER A 176 -0.55 -12.22 8.67
N PRO A 177 0.06 -12.13 9.87
CA PRO A 177 0.43 -10.84 10.45
C PRO A 177 1.53 -10.14 9.66
N GLU A 178 2.47 -10.91 9.10
CA GLU A 178 3.63 -10.41 8.34
C GLU A 178 3.88 -11.29 7.09
N PRO A 179 3.10 -11.09 6.00
CA PRO A 179 3.15 -11.96 4.83
C PRO A 179 4.49 -11.96 4.07
N VAL A 180 5.27 -10.87 4.16
CA VAL A 180 6.58 -10.79 3.51
C VAL A 180 7.61 -11.59 4.29
N THR A 181 7.83 -11.27 5.57
CA THR A 181 8.83 -11.96 6.41
C THR A 181 8.47 -13.42 6.66
N ALA A 182 7.17 -13.79 6.69
CA ALA A 182 6.75 -15.19 6.78
C ALA A 182 7.12 -16.05 5.56
N ALA A 183 7.69 -15.47 4.50
CA ALA A 183 8.26 -16.22 3.40
C ALA A 183 9.68 -16.74 3.70
N ASP A 184 10.42 -16.13 4.63
CA ASP A 184 11.75 -16.60 5.08
C ASP A 184 11.60 -18.01 5.70
N SER A 185 11.95 -19.02 4.92
CA SER A 185 11.80 -20.42 5.31
C SER A 185 13.08 -21.01 5.86
N SER A 186 14.22 -20.41 5.48
CA SER A 186 15.54 -20.77 5.96
C SER A 186 15.87 -20.13 7.32
N LEU A 187 15.10 -19.12 7.73
CA LEU A 187 15.25 -18.33 8.96
C LEU A 187 16.60 -17.60 9.02
N ASN A 188 17.09 -17.14 7.87
CA ASN A 188 18.36 -16.43 7.77
C ASN A 188 18.20 -14.90 7.97
N GLY A 189 16.97 -14.41 8.13
CA GLY A 189 16.67 -12.99 8.34
C GLY A 189 16.48 -12.19 7.06
N GLY A 190 16.52 -12.84 5.89
CA GLY A 190 16.20 -12.29 4.58
C GLY A 190 15.22 -13.20 3.84
N VAL A 191 14.67 -12.71 2.72
CA VAL A 191 13.79 -13.52 1.88
C VAL A 191 14.34 -13.53 0.46
N SER A 192 14.79 -14.70 0.01
CA SER A 192 15.20 -14.88 -1.38
C SER A 192 14.00 -15.02 -2.33
N MET A 193 14.23 -14.78 -3.63
CA MET A 193 13.21 -15.03 -4.66
C MET A 193 12.67 -16.47 -4.61
N ILE A 194 13.53 -17.46 -4.36
CA ILE A 194 13.12 -18.87 -4.30
C ILE A 194 12.13 -19.09 -3.16
N GLU A 195 12.42 -18.53 -1.98
CA GLU A 195 11.54 -18.63 -0.81
C GLU A 195 10.23 -17.89 -1.03
N PHE A 196 10.28 -16.72 -1.65
CA PHE A 196 9.09 -15.94 -1.98
C PHE A 196 8.17 -16.68 -2.97
N MET A 197 8.73 -17.31 -4.00
CA MET A 197 7.97 -18.14 -4.96
C MET A 197 7.43 -19.42 -4.32
N ALA A 198 8.19 -20.04 -3.41
CA ALA A 198 7.71 -21.18 -2.65
C ALA A 198 6.55 -20.79 -1.72
N ALA A 199 6.63 -19.63 -1.07
CA ALA A 199 5.53 -19.08 -0.28
C ALA A 199 4.31 -18.79 -1.15
N ALA A 200 4.49 -18.19 -2.33
CA ALA A 200 3.40 -17.94 -3.27
C ALA A 200 2.67 -19.24 -3.64
N LYS A 201 3.41 -20.30 -3.98
CA LYS A 201 2.80 -21.61 -4.26
C LYS A 201 2.00 -22.15 -3.06
N ARG A 202 2.58 -22.15 -1.86
CA ARG A 202 1.88 -22.65 -0.65
C ARG A 202 0.58 -21.87 -0.40
N ARG A 203 0.59 -20.57 -0.65
CA ARG A 203 -0.56 -19.69 -0.44
C ARG A 203 -1.62 -19.87 -1.51
N PHE A 204 -1.20 -20.11 -2.75
CA PHE A 204 -2.08 -20.54 -3.83
C PHE A 204 -2.81 -21.82 -3.44
N ASP A 205 -2.07 -22.86 -3.05
CA ASP A 205 -2.64 -24.16 -2.66
C ASP A 205 -3.64 -24.05 -1.47
N LEU A 206 -3.54 -23.00 -0.63
CA LEU A 206 -4.46 -22.74 0.48
C LEU A 206 -5.74 -22.01 0.04
N LEU A 207 -5.69 -21.30 -1.09
CA LEU A 207 -6.80 -20.51 -1.62
C LEU A 207 -7.55 -21.24 -2.74
N ASP A 208 -6.87 -22.13 -3.47
CA ASP A 208 -7.45 -23.09 -4.42
C ASP A 208 -8.08 -24.24 -3.62
N THR A 209 -9.35 -24.06 -3.26
CA THR A 209 -10.04 -24.91 -2.27
C THR A 209 -10.61 -26.17 -2.88
N ASP A 210 -10.96 -26.14 -4.16
CA ASP A 210 -11.43 -27.30 -4.89
C ASP A 210 -10.29 -28.06 -5.62
N HIS A 211 -9.08 -27.51 -5.58
CA HIS A 211 -7.86 -28.08 -6.13
C HIS A 211 -7.92 -28.28 -7.65
N ASP A 212 -8.60 -27.37 -8.36
CA ASP A 212 -8.71 -27.38 -9.81
C ASP A 212 -7.53 -26.66 -10.51
N GLY A 213 -6.62 -26.07 -9.72
CA GLY A 213 -5.46 -25.34 -10.20
C GLY A 213 -5.75 -23.89 -10.56
N ARG A 214 -6.90 -23.35 -10.12
CA ARG A 214 -7.31 -21.96 -10.30
C ARG A 214 -7.86 -21.41 -8.98
N ILE A 215 -7.85 -20.09 -8.83
CA ILE A 215 -8.53 -19.39 -7.74
C ILE A 215 -9.56 -18.46 -8.33
N THR A 216 -10.82 -18.74 -8.09
CA THR A 216 -11.92 -17.85 -8.46
C THR A 216 -12.30 -16.94 -7.30
N ARG A 217 -13.02 -15.85 -7.58
CA ARG A 217 -13.53 -14.97 -6.51
C ARG A 217 -14.47 -15.67 -5.54
N GLN A 218 -15.11 -16.77 -5.95
CA GLN A 218 -16.05 -17.51 -5.11
C GLN A 218 -15.34 -18.34 -4.04
N GLU A 219 -14.08 -18.71 -4.28
CA GLU A 219 -13.25 -19.45 -3.33
C GLU A 219 -12.57 -18.54 -2.31
N LEU A 220 -12.42 -17.25 -2.63
CA LEU A 220 -11.79 -16.30 -1.73
C LEU A 220 -12.65 -16.03 -0.50
N PRO A 221 -12.07 -16.12 0.72
CA PRO A 221 -12.83 -15.93 1.94
C PRO A 221 -13.29 -14.47 2.09
N GLU A 222 -14.46 -14.26 2.68
CA GLU A 222 -14.90 -12.92 3.05
C GLU A 222 -13.95 -12.31 4.09
N LEU A 223 -13.34 -11.17 3.73
CA LEU A 223 -12.57 -10.38 4.67
C LEU A 223 -13.52 -9.75 5.68
N ARG A 224 -13.39 -10.12 6.96
CA ARG A 224 -14.16 -9.49 8.02
C ARG A 224 -13.70 -8.04 8.17
N ALA A 225 -14.43 -7.12 7.53
CA ALA A 225 -14.36 -5.71 7.88
C ALA A 225 -14.63 -5.58 9.39
N GLY A 226 -13.71 -4.93 10.10
CA GLY A 226 -13.80 -4.69 11.54
C GLY A 226 -15.22 -4.29 11.95
N GLY A 227 -15.70 -4.93 13.02
CA GLY A 227 -17.13 -5.13 13.31
C GLY A 227 -18.05 -3.93 13.10
N LYS A 228 -19.24 -4.21 12.57
CA LYS A 228 -20.40 -3.32 12.72
C LYS A 228 -20.51 -2.94 14.20
N ARG A 229 -20.32 -1.66 14.54
CA ARG A 229 -20.71 -1.13 15.86
C ARG A 229 -22.21 -1.38 15.99
N ARG A 230 -22.58 -2.41 16.73
CA ARG A 230 -23.96 -2.74 17.05
C ARG A 230 -24.50 -1.56 17.84
N GLY A 231 -25.31 -0.74 17.17
CA GLY A 231 -25.93 0.45 17.74
C GLY A 231 -26.62 0.08 19.05
N ARG A 232 -26.22 0.74 20.13
CA ARG A 232 -26.87 0.67 21.42
C ARG A 232 -28.25 1.32 21.24
N ARG A 233 -29.29 0.48 21.28
CA ARG A 233 -30.69 0.90 21.41
C ARG A 233 -30.99 1.14 22.88
#